data_AF-A0A931MC70-F1
#
_entry.id   AF-A0A931MC70-F1
#
_cell.length_a   1.000
_cell.length_b   1.000
_cell.length_c   1.000
_cell.angle_alpha   90.00
_cell.angle_beta   90.00
_cell.angle_gamma   90.00
#
_symmetry.space_group_name_H-M   'P 1'
#
loop_
_entity.id
_entity.type
_entity.pdbx_description
1 polymer ?
#
loop_
_entity_poly.entity_id
_entity_poly.type
_entity_poly.pdbx_seq_one_letter_code
_entity_poly.pdbx_strand_id
1 'polypeptide(L)'
;MRKGIYILPNSLTMCGMFAGFYAILAALRGDYVPAAWAIMIAVVFDGLDGWIARLTNSTTRFGIELDSLSDLVSFGVAPAVILYKWSLLKFGRIGWAAAFLFVACGALRLARYN
;
A
#
# COMPACT_ATOMS: atom_id res chain seq x y z
N MET A 1 -28.51 15.07 -11.33
CA MET A 1 -27.20 15.53 -10.80
C MET A 1 -26.40 14.30 -10.40
N ARG A 2 -25.27 14.04 -11.08
CA ARG A 2 -24.57 12.73 -11.12
C ARG A 2 -23.78 12.46 -9.83
N LYS A 3 -24.31 11.60 -8.95
CA LYS A 3 -23.61 11.06 -7.74
C LYS A 3 -22.51 10.02 -8.05
N GLY A 4 -22.33 9.63 -9.31
CA GLY A 4 -21.40 8.56 -9.72
C GLY A 4 -19.91 8.92 -9.67
N ILE A 5 -19.55 10.19 -9.51
CA ILE A 5 -18.15 10.63 -9.52
C ILE A 5 -17.49 10.48 -8.14
N TYR A 6 -18.27 10.40 -7.06
CA TYR A 6 -17.76 10.30 -5.68
C TYR A 6 -17.29 8.90 -5.26
N ILE A 7 -17.77 7.85 -5.94
CA ILE A 7 -17.45 6.45 -5.61
C ILE A 7 -16.17 6.00 -6.34
N LEU A 8 -15.85 6.62 -7.48
CA LEU A 8 -14.76 6.20 -8.35
C LEU A 8 -13.39 6.14 -7.64
N PRO A 9 -12.95 7.21 -6.94
CA PRO A 9 -11.63 7.21 -6.31
C PRO A 9 -11.59 6.21 -5.15
N ASN A 10 -12.62 6.22 -4.29
CA ASN A 10 -12.66 5.37 -3.11
C ASN A 10 -12.62 3.86 -3.46
N SER A 11 -13.21 3.47 -4.60
CA SER A 11 -13.19 2.09 -5.09
C SER A 11 -11.84 1.66 -5.64
N LEU A 12 -11.16 2.53 -6.39
CA LEU A 12 -9.83 2.24 -6.92
C LEU A 12 -8.79 2.16 -5.78
N THR A 13 -8.95 2.95 -4.71
CA THR A 13 -7.99 2.99 -3.60
C THR A 13 -8.15 1.72 -2.78
N MET A 14 -9.39 1.25 -2.62
CA MET A 14 -9.67 -0.07 -2.08
C MET A 14 -9.09 -1.20 -2.95
N CYS A 15 -9.07 -1.06 -4.28
CA CYS A 15 -8.42 -2.03 -5.16
C CYS A 15 -6.89 -2.02 -5.00
N GLY A 16 -6.26 -0.85 -4.88
CA GLY A 16 -4.83 -0.70 -4.57
C GLY A 16 -4.46 -1.37 -3.24
N MET A 17 -5.21 -1.06 -2.18
CA MET A 17 -5.04 -1.67 -0.87
C MET A 17 -5.24 -3.19 -0.90
N PHE A 18 -6.20 -3.69 -1.69
CA PHE A 18 -6.41 -5.13 -1.88
C PHE A 18 -5.23 -5.80 -2.59
N ALA A 19 -4.63 -5.15 -3.59
CA ALA A 19 -3.43 -5.63 -4.26
C ALA A 19 -2.22 -5.68 -3.30
N GLY A 20 -2.05 -4.66 -2.44
CA GLY A 20 -1.05 -4.67 -1.37
C GLY A 20 -1.26 -5.81 -0.37
N PHE A 21 -2.52 -6.05 0.04
CA PHE A 21 -2.87 -7.19 0.90
C PHE A 21 -2.62 -8.55 0.24
N TYR A 22 -2.93 -8.68 -1.06
CA TYR A 22 -2.63 -9.89 -1.82
C TYR A 22 -1.12 -10.14 -1.91
N ALA A 23 -0.31 -9.08 -2.08
CA ALA A 23 1.15 -9.20 -2.08
C ALA A 23 1.67 -9.79 -0.76
N ILE A 24 1.11 -9.36 0.38
CA ILE A 24 1.42 -9.92 1.70
C ILE A 24 1.06 -11.41 1.76
N LEU A 25 -0.15 -11.79 1.30
CA LEU A 25 -0.57 -13.20 1.28
C LEU A 25 0.32 -14.07 0.39
N ALA A 26 0.70 -13.59 -0.80
CA ALA A 26 1.62 -14.28 -1.70
C ALA A 26 3.00 -14.45 -1.07
N ALA A 27 3.51 -13.42 -0.39
CA ALA A 27 4.77 -13.46 0.35
C ALA A 27 4.74 -14.51 1.48
N LEU A 28 3.63 -14.59 2.21
CA LEU A 28 3.43 -15.59 3.27
C LEU A 28 3.41 -17.03 2.74
N ARG A 29 2.84 -17.24 1.54
CA ARG A 29 2.89 -18.53 0.83
C ARG A 29 4.29 -18.88 0.31
N GLY A 30 5.21 -17.91 0.26
CA GLY A 30 6.56 -18.07 -0.27
C GLY A 30 6.69 -17.78 -1.75
N ASP A 31 5.62 -17.32 -2.40
CA ASP A 31 5.59 -16.97 -3.81
C ASP A 31 5.96 -15.48 -3.98
N TYR A 32 7.26 -15.19 -4.02
CA TYR A 32 7.76 -13.81 -4.08
C TYR A 32 7.53 -13.13 -5.44
N VAL A 33 7.46 -13.90 -6.53
CA VAL A 33 7.22 -13.39 -7.89
C VAL A 33 5.82 -12.75 -8.02
N PRO A 34 4.71 -13.44 -7.68
CA PRO A 34 3.40 -12.80 -7.68
C PRO A 34 3.25 -11.71 -6.62
N ALA A 35 3.98 -11.80 -5.49
CA ALA A 35 4.00 -10.71 -4.50
C ALA A 35 4.59 -9.41 -5.07
N ALA A 36 5.70 -9.49 -5.81
CA ALA A 36 6.30 -8.32 -6.45
C ALA A 36 5.39 -7.71 -7.53
N TRP A 37 4.76 -8.56 -8.36
CA TRP A 37 3.78 -8.10 -9.35
C TRP A 37 2.57 -7.42 -8.70
N ALA A 38 2.08 -7.95 -7.58
CA ALA A 38 0.95 -7.38 -6.87
C ALA A 38 1.28 -6.00 -6.27
N ILE A 39 2.51 -5.79 -5.76
CA ILE A 39 2.98 -4.45 -5.36
C ILE A 39 3.01 -3.51 -6.57
N MET A 40 3.59 -3.94 -7.69
CA MET A 40 3.63 -3.11 -8.90
C MET A 40 2.22 -2.67 -9.34
N ILE A 41 1.25 -3.58 -9.27
CA ILE A 41 -0.16 -3.27 -9.56
C ILE A 41 -0.71 -2.27 -8.53
N ALA A 42 -0.49 -2.49 -7.23
CA ALA A 42 -0.94 -1.57 -6.17
C ALA A 42 -0.43 -0.14 -6.38
N VAL A 43 0.86 0.00 -6.73
CA VAL A 43 1.50 1.30 -7.03
C VAL A 43 0.87 1.99 -8.24
N VAL A 44 0.53 1.24 -9.29
CA VAL A 44 -0.15 1.79 -10.46
C VAL A 44 -1.56 2.27 -10.11
N PHE A 45 -2.28 1.54 -9.24
CA PHE A 45 -3.61 1.92 -8.79
C PHE A 45 -3.60 3.17 -7.89
N ASP A 46 -2.71 3.27 -6.89
CA ASP A 46 -2.56 4.50 -6.07
C ASP A 46 -2.19 5.69 -6.96
N GLY A 47 -1.25 5.51 -7.90
CA GLY A 47 -0.84 6.57 -8.81
C GLY A 47 -1.98 7.06 -9.72
N LEU A 48 -2.83 6.14 -10.19
CA LEU A 48 -4.02 6.48 -10.99
C LEU A 48 -5.06 7.21 -10.14
N ASP A 49 -5.27 6.80 -8.89
CA ASP A 49 -6.22 7.45 -8.01
C ASP A 49 -5.81 8.82 -7.54
N GLY A 50 -4.55 8.99 -7.13
CA GLY A 50 -4.01 10.30 -6.80
C GLY A 50 -4.12 11.27 -7.99
N TRP A 51 -3.98 10.76 -9.22
CA TRP A 51 -4.16 11.56 -10.43
C TRP A 51 -5.63 11.91 -10.72
N ILE A 52 -6.54 10.93 -10.61
CA ILE A 52 -7.98 11.12 -10.81
C ILE A 52 -8.57 12.04 -9.72
N ALA A 53 -8.15 11.88 -8.47
CA ALA A 53 -8.58 12.71 -7.35
C ALA A 53 -8.20 14.18 -7.54
N ARG A 54 -6.98 14.46 -8.04
CA ARG A 54 -6.53 15.82 -8.39
C ARG A 54 -7.30 16.41 -9.58
N LEU A 55 -7.57 15.62 -10.62
CA LEU A 55 -8.29 16.07 -11.81
C LEU A 55 -9.78 16.37 -11.53
N THR A 56 -10.39 15.62 -10.61
CA THR A 56 -11.83 15.70 -10.35
C THR A 56 -12.20 16.76 -9.31
N ASN A 57 -11.23 17.44 -8.68
CA ASN A 57 -11.44 18.44 -7.61
C ASN A 57 -12.40 17.95 -6.50
N SER A 58 -12.54 16.63 -6.37
CA SER A 58 -13.50 15.93 -5.52
C SER A 58 -12.75 15.26 -4.36
N THR A 59 -11.75 15.96 -3.83
CA THR A 59 -10.92 15.48 -2.72
C THR A 59 -11.66 15.70 -1.40
N THR A 60 -12.42 14.70 -0.97
CA THR A 60 -12.94 14.70 0.40
C THR A 60 -11.80 14.41 1.37
N ARG A 61 -11.84 15.01 2.56
CA ARG A 61 -10.86 14.77 3.63
C ARG A 61 -10.69 13.28 3.95
N PHE A 62 -11.77 12.51 3.82
CA PHE A 62 -11.75 11.05 3.99
C PHE A 62 -10.97 10.32 2.88
N GLY A 63 -11.12 10.74 1.61
CA GLY A 63 -10.41 10.10 0.50
C GLY A 63 -8.90 10.33 0.55
N ILE A 64 -8.46 11.52 0.98
CA ILE A 64 -7.03 11.83 1.18
C ILE A 64 -6.42 10.93 2.26
N GLU A 65 -7.13 10.74 3.37
CA GLU A 65 -6.68 9.84 4.45
C GLU A 65 -6.66 8.37 3.97
N LEU A 66 -7.64 7.96 3.16
CA LEU A 66 -7.68 6.60 2.63
C LEU A 66 -6.52 6.31 1.66
N ASP A 67 -6.21 7.25 0.76
CA ASP A 67 -5.07 7.20 -0.17
C ASP A 67 -3.75 7.05 0.61
N SER A 68 -3.59 7.85 1.66
CA SER A 68 -2.41 7.80 2.55
C SER A 68 -2.26 6.44 3.27
N LEU A 69 -3.38 5.83 3.68
CA LEU A 69 -3.38 4.49 4.29
C LEU A 69 -3.07 3.39 3.28
N SER A 70 -3.61 3.50 2.05
CA SER A 70 -3.33 2.60 0.95
C SER A 70 -1.84 2.62 0.59
N ASP A 71 -1.28 3.82 0.42
CA ASP A 71 0.14 4.04 0.16
C ASP A 71 1.01 3.40 1.25
N LEU A 72 0.63 3.55 2.53
CA LEU A 72 1.37 2.94 3.65
C LEU A 72 1.37 1.40 3.58
N VAL A 73 0.23 0.79 3.23
CA VAL A 73 0.11 -0.66 3.12
C VAL A 73 0.90 -1.17 1.91
N SER A 74 0.77 -0.52 0.76
CA SER A 74 1.40 -0.90 -0.51
C SER A 74 2.91 -0.69 -0.50
N PHE A 75 3.40 0.45 -0.01
CA PHE A 75 4.82 0.80 -0.03
C PHE A 75 5.57 0.54 1.28
N GLY A 76 4.87 0.50 2.41
CA GLY A 76 5.49 0.23 3.71
C GLY A 76 5.36 -1.23 4.11
N VAL A 77 4.12 -1.67 4.31
CA VAL A 77 3.81 -2.97 4.95
C VAL A 77 4.11 -4.15 4.02
N ALA A 78 3.65 -4.12 2.77
CA ALA A 78 3.84 -5.22 1.83
C ALA A 78 5.34 -5.57 1.58
N PRO A 79 6.22 -4.62 1.22
CA PRO A 79 7.64 -4.92 1.04
C PRO A 79 8.35 -5.31 2.35
N ALA A 80 7.95 -4.75 3.51
CA ALA A 80 8.49 -5.16 4.79
C ALA A 80 8.18 -6.63 5.11
N VAL A 81 6.96 -7.10 4.83
CA VAL A 81 6.57 -8.50 5.01
C VAL A 81 7.28 -9.42 4.02
N ILE A 82 7.43 -9.00 2.76
CA ILE A 82 8.21 -9.76 1.76
C ILE A 82 9.66 -9.94 2.21
N LEU A 83 10.33 -8.86 2.63
CA LEU A 83 11.69 -8.91 3.18
C LEU A 83 11.76 -9.79 4.43
N TYR A 84 10.78 -9.67 5.33
CA TYR A 84 10.72 -10.48 6.55
C TYR A 84 10.71 -11.97 6.23
N LYS A 85 9.80 -12.38 5.34
CA LYS A 85 9.64 -13.78 4.97
C LYS A 85 10.82 -14.27 4.11
N TRP A 86 11.32 -13.46 3.20
CA TRP A 86 12.38 -13.87 2.28
C TRP A 86 13.72 -14.11 2.97
N SER A 87 14.19 -13.16 3.80
CA SER A 87 15.56 -13.20 4.33
C SER A 87 15.66 -13.14 5.85
N LEU A 88 14.67 -12.57 6.54
CA LEU A 88 14.78 -12.30 7.98
C LEU A 88 14.15 -13.40 8.86
N LEU A 89 13.48 -14.39 8.26
CA LEU A 89 12.95 -15.57 8.95
C LEU A 89 14.05 -16.31 9.75
N LYS A 90 15.29 -16.33 9.26
CA LYS A 90 16.45 -16.91 9.95
C LYS A 90 16.93 -16.11 11.18
N PHE A 91 16.57 -14.83 11.26
CA PHE A 91 17.00 -13.90 12.31
C PHE A 91 15.97 -13.72 13.44
N GLY A 92 14.82 -14.40 13.38
CA GLY A 92 13.81 -14.45 14.44
C GLY A 92 13.41 -13.06 14.96
N ARG A 93 13.75 -12.77 16.23
CA ARG A 93 13.41 -11.51 16.93
C ARG A 93 14.08 -10.26 16.37
N ILE A 94 15.21 -10.38 15.68
CA ILE A 94 15.82 -9.23 14.98
C ILE A 94 15.08 -9.01 13.66
N GLY A 95 14.60 -10.11 13.07
CA GLY A 95 13.88 -10.12 11.81
C GLY A 95 12.62 -9.27 11.82
N TRP A 96 11.74 -9.51 12.80
CA TRP A 96 10.48 -8.76 12.88
C TRP A 96 10.71 -7.29 13.27
N ALA A 97 11.81 -6.98 13.97
CA ALA A 97 12.13 -5.65 14.47
C ALA A 97 12.66 -4.77 13.33
N ALA A 98 13.50 -5.33 12.46
CA ALA A 98 13.94 -4.66 11.25
C ALA A 98 12.78 -4.44 10.26
N ALA A 99 11.87 -5.42 10.11
CA ALA A 99 10.66 -5.26 9.31
C ALA A 99 9.75 -4.14 9.87
N PHE A 100 9.53 -4.11 11.18
CA PHE A 100 8.79 -3.04 11.84
C PHE A 100 9.47 -1.69 11.67
N LEU A 101 10.79 -1.62 11.82
CA LEU A 101 11.55 -0.38 11.64
C LEU A 101 11.46 0.15 10.20
N PHE A 102 11.42 -0.74 9.20
CA PHE A 102 11.20 -0.38 7.80
C PHE A 102 9.81 0.23 7.59
N VAL A 103 8.76 -0.42 8.13
CA VAL A 103 7.38 0.13 8.10
C VAL A 103 7.31 1.46 8.83
N ALA A 104 7.90 1.57 10.02
CA ALA A 104 7.90 2.80 10.81
C ALA A 104 8.62 3.95 10.09
N CYS A 105 9.73 3.65 9.41
CA CYS A 105 10.44 4.64 8.60
C CYS A 105 9.60 5.10 7.38
N GLY A 106 8.91 4.16 6.72
CA GLY A 106 7.95 4.46 5.66
C GLY A 106 6.77 5.31 6.14
N ALA A 107 6.19 4.96 7.29
CA ALA A 107 5.10 5.70 7.92
C ALA A 107 5.52 7.11 8.32
N LEU A 108 6.70 7.28 8.91
CA LEU A 108 7.25 8.59 9.28
C LEU A 108 7.53 9.47 8.05
N ARG A 109 7.98 8.88 6.94
CA ARG A 109 8.13 9.60 5.68
C ARG A 109 6.78 10.07 5.17
N LEU A 110 5.78 9.19 5.12
CA LEU A 110 4.44 9.56 4.64
C LEU A 110 3.80 10.64 5.52
N ALA A 111 3.85 10.49 6.85
CA ALA A 111 3.30 11.44 7.81
C ALA A 111 3.99 12.82 7.78
N ARG A 112 5.20 12.92 7.21
CA ARG A 112 5.94 14.18 7.08
C ARG A 112 5.75 14.87 5.73
N TYR A 113 5.46 14.11 4.68
CA TYR A 113 5.37 14.61 3.29
C TYR A 113 3.93 14.64 2.73
N ASN A 114 2.96 14.12 3.48
CA ASN A 114 1.53 14.34 3.27
C ASN A 114 1.09 15.63 3.96
#